data_AF-R6VSL5-F1
#
_entry.id   AF-R6VSL5-F1
#
_cell.length_a   1.000
_cell.length_b   1.000
_cell.length_c   1.000
_cell.angle_alpha   90.00
_cell.angle_beta   90.00
_cell.angle_gamma   90.00
#
_symmetry.space_group_name_H-M   'P 1'
#
loop_
_entity.id
_entity.type
_entity.pdbx_description
1 polymer ?
#
loop_
_entity_poly.entity_id
_entity_poly.type
_entity_poly.pdbx_seq_one_letter_code
_entity_poly.pdbx_strand_id
1 'polypeptide(L)' 'MAARVSQVVGQKEDPSNFLLMHAMGPNVAGVIGSAVAAGVFLALFQ' A
#
# COMPACT_ATOMS: atom_id res chain seq x y z
N MET A 1 0.32 -7.80 1.00
CA MET A 1 -1.10 -8.22 1.12
C MET A 1 -2.00 -7.12 1.70
N ALA A 2 -1.58 -5.84 1.74
CA ALA A 2 -2.33 -4.77 2.42
C ALA A 2 -3.66 -4.42 1.73
N ALA A 3 -3.68 -4.29 0.40
CA ALA A 3 -4.90 -3.96 -0.36
C ALA A 3 -6.05 -4.97 -0.15
N ARG A 4 -5.72 -6.26 0.09
CA ARG A 4 -6.71 -7.30 0.38
C ARG A 4 -7.31 -7.14 1.77
N VAL A 5 -6.52 -6.70 2.76
CA VAL A 5 -7.04 -6.39 4.10
C VAL A 5 -7.99 -5.19 4.02
N SER A 6 -7.62 -4.15 3.27
CA SER A 6 -8.49 -3.00 3.01
C SER A 6 -9.81 -3.42 2.35
N GLN A 7 -9.79 -4.35 1.38
CA GLN A 7 -11.01 -4.92 0.79
C GLN A 7 -11.90 -5.61 1.82
N VAL A 8 -11.32 -6.46 2.67
CA VAL A 8 -12.08 -7.23 3.68
C VAL A 8 -12.71 -6.31 4.72
N VAL A 9 -11.99 -5.29 5.19
CA VAL A 9 -12.53 -4.32 6.15
C VAL A 9 -13.59 -3.44 5.49
N GLY A 10 -13.35 -2.95 4.26
CA GLY A 10 -14.34 -2.16 3.52
C GLY A 10 -15.65 -2.91 3.29
N GLN A 11 -15.60 -4.20 2.97
CA GLN A 11 -16.80 -5.02 2.79
C GLN A 11 -17.57 -5.31 4.09
N LYS A 12 -16.94 -5.20 5.27
CA LYS A 12 -17.65 -5.33 6.55
C LYS A 12 -18.51 -4.11 6.85
N GLU A 13 -18.06 -2.93 6.42
CA GLU A 13 -18.77 -1.66 6.59
C GLU A 13 -19.81 -1.43 5.47
N ASP A 14 -19.43 -1.72 4.22
CA ASP A 14 -20.30 -1.63 3.05
C ASP A 14 -20.01 -2.80 2.08
N PRO A 15 -20.91 -3.80 2.01
CA PRO A 15 -20.75 -4.96 1.13
C PRO A 15 -20.67 -4.62 -0.37
N SER A 16 -21.18 -3.45 -0.78
CA SER A 16 -21.15 -2.99 -2.17
C SER A 16 -19.86 -2.25 -2.55
N ASN A 17 -18.99 -1.98 -1.57
CA ASN A 17 -17.77 -1.23 -1.78
C ASN A 17 -16.58 -2.15 -2.16
N PHE A 18 -16.03 -1.93 -3.35
CA PHE A 18 -14.92 -2.71 -3.92
C PHE A 18 -13.64 -1.88 -4.00
N LEU A 19 -12.86 -1.91 -2.93
CA LEU A 19 -11.65 -1.13 -2.75
C LEU A 19 -10.40 -1.77 -3.37
N LEU A 20 -10.39 -3.08 -3.65
CA LEU A 20 -9.17 -3.80 -4.03
C LEU A 20 -8.46 -3.19 -5.25
N MET A 21 -9.20 -2.90 -6.32
CA MET A 21 -8.61 -2.35 -7.56
C MET A 21 -8.04 -0.95 -7.34
N HIS A 22 -8.66 -0.15 -6.48
CA HIS A 22 -8.18 1.19 -6.15
C HIS A 22 -6.99 1.15 -5.17
N ALA A 23 -7.08 0.30 -4.13
CA ALA A 23 -6.09 0.16 -3.07
C ALA A 23 -4.78 -0.50 -3.52
N MET A 24 -4.76 -1.17 -4.69
CA MET A 24 -3.53 -1.69 -5.29
C MET A 24 -2.54 -0.57 -5.65
N GLY A 25 -3.00 0.62 -6.05
CA GLY A 25 -2.15 1.76 -6.37
C GLY A 25 -1.28 2.18 -5.17
N PRO A 26 -1.87 2.56 -4.02
CA PRO A 26 -1.12 2.85 -2.80
C PRO A 26 -0.26 1.68 -2.30
N ASN A 27 -0.71 0.43 -2.47
CA ASN A 27 0.07 -0.75 -2.10
C ASN A 27 1.38 -0.85 -2.90
N VAL A 28 1.37 -0.55 -4.20
CA VAL A 28 2.60 -0.52 -5.03
C VAL A 28 3.44 0.72 -4.74
N ALA A 29 2.80 1.88 -4.55
CA ALA A 29 3.50 3.11 -4.18
C ALA A 29 4.31 2.96 -2.88
N GLY A 30 3.78 2.25 -1.87
CA GLY A 30 4.51 1.98 -0.63
C GLY A 30 5.77 1.13 -0.82
N VAL A 31 5.78 0.18 -1.77
CA VAL A 31 6.97 -0.63 -2.09
C VAL A 31 8.04 0.25 -2.74
N ILE A 32 7.65 1.09 -3.70
CA ILE A 32 8.57 2.04 -4.35
C ILE A 32 9.11 3.04 -3.33
N GLY A 33 8.23 3.61 -2.51
CA GLY A 33 8.62 4.56 -1.46
C GLY A 33 9.62 3.97 -0.46
N SER A 34 9.45 2.69 -0.09
CA SER A 34 10.39 1.99 0.79
C SER A 34 11.78 1.86 0.16
N ALA A 35 11.85 1.55 -1.14
CA ALA A 35 13.12 1.47 -1.87
C ALA A 35 13.80 2.85 -1.97
N VAL A 36 13.03 3.91 -2.23
CA VAL A 36 13.55 5.29 -2.25
C VAL A 36 14.07 5.70 -0.87
N ALA A 37 13.31 5.45 0.19
CA ALA A 37 13.74 5.75 1.56
C ALA A 37 15.03 5.00 1.93
N ALA A 38 15.14 3.72 1.59
CA ALA A 38 16.37 2.95 1.78
C ALA A 38 17.54 3.55 0.99
N GLY A 39 17.34 3.96 -0.27
CA GLY A 39 18.36 4.62 -1.07
C GLY A 39 18.85 5.95 -0.46
N VAL A 40 17.93 6.76 0.06
CA VAL A 40 18.28 8.00 0.78
C VAL A 40 19.06 7.70 2.04
N PHE A 41 18.65 6.71 2.84
CA PHE A 41 19.39 6.34 4.05
C PHE A 41 20.81 5.85 3.74
N LEU A 42 20.98 5.04 2.71
CA LEU A 42 22.32 4.62 2.26
C LEU A 42 23.14 5.84 1.82
N ALA A 43 22.57 6.77 1.06
CA ALA A 43 23.30 7.96 0.60
C ALA A 43 23.73 8.91 1.75
N LEU A 44 23.01 8.91 2.87
CA LEU A 44 23.30 9.78 4.02
C LEU A 44 24.22 9.14 5.07
N PHE A 45 24.23 7.81 5.18
CA PHE A 45 24.90 7.09 6.26
C PHE A 45 25.97 6.09 5.80
N GLN A 46 26.20 5.95 4.49
CA GLN A 46 27.29 5.16 3.91
C GLN A 46 28.46 6.05 3.46
#